data_AF-A0AAW9IB43-F1
#
_entry.id   AF-A0AAW9IB43-F1
#
_cell.length_a   1.000
_cell.length_b   1.000
_cell.length_c   1.000
_cell.angle_alpha   90.00
_cell.angle_beta   90.00
_cell.angle_gamma   90.00
#
_symmetry.space_group_name_H-M   'P 1'
#
loop_
_entity.id
_entity.type
_entity.pdbx_description
1 polymer ?
#
loop_
_entity_poly.entity_id
_entity_poly.type
_entity_poly.pdbx_seq_one_letter_code
_entity_poly.pdbx_strand_id
1 'polypeptide(L)'
;MLSGMVAHNDWLSMGRIGDWATHDIEHELSGIYDIAHGAGLAIIFPAWMKYVYKHDVNRFAQFANRVFDIDININDLEETALRGIEALENFFTKIELPTRLSHVNIDENHIDEMSKKLVAHCDHV
;
A
#
# COMPACT_ATOMS: atom_id res chain seq x y z
N MET A 1 15.69 -2.26 -13.45
CA MET A 1 15.26 -1.58 -14.69
C MET A 1 14.05 -2.22 -15.33
N LEU A 2 14.08 -3.49 -15.75
CA LEU A 2 12.94 -4.12 -16.46
C LEU A 2 11.64 -4.15 -15.65
N SER A 3 11.70 -4.57 -14.38
CA SER A 3 10.50 -4.68 -13.53
C SER A 3 9.79 -3.34 -13.33
N GLY A 4 10.54 -2.24 -13.23
CA GLY A 4 9.97 -0.90 -13.10
C GLY A 4 9.20 -0.46 -14.36
N MET A 5 9.74 -0.78 -15.54
CA MET A 5 9.07 -0.49 -16.82
C MET A 5 7.78 -1.28 -16.97
N VAL A 6 7.80 -2.58 -16.69
CA VAL A 6 6.60 -3.44 -16.75
C VAL A 6 5.53 -3.02 -15.74
N ALA A 7 5.94 -2.47 -14.59
CA ALA A 7 5.00 -1.99 -13.59
C ALA A 7 4.27 -0.69 -14.01
N HIS A 8 4.83 0.10 -14.93
CA HIS A 8 4.35 1.46 -15.27
C HIS A 8 4.07 1.66 -16.77
N ASN A 9 3.83 0.58 -17.52
CA ASN A 9 3.52 0.66 -18.96
C ASN A 9 2.15 0.06 -19.31
N ASP A 10 1.23 0.02 -18.34
CA ASP A 10 -0.14 -0.50 -18.45
C ASP A 10 -0.31 -1.97 -18.80
N TRP A 11 0.77 -2.73 -19.01
CA TRP A 11 0.67 -4.18 -19.24
C TRP A 11 -0.01 -4.89 -18.09
N LEU A 12 0.34 -4.49 -16.87
CA LEU A 12 -0.29 -4.99 -15.68
C LEU A 12 -1.77 -4.59 -15.65
N SER A 13 -2.18 -3.43 -16.15
CA SER A 13 -3.56 -2.90 -16.09
C SER A 13 -4.52 -3.52 -17.10
N MET A 14 -4.04 -4.26 -18.11
CA MET A 14 -4.90 -4.86 -19.14
C MET A 14 -6.01 -5.74 -18.54
N GLY A 15 -7.26 -5.34 -18.74
CA GLY A 15 -8.44 -6.09 -18.26
C GLY A 15 -8.82 -5.86 -16.80
N ARG A 16 -8.26 -4.84 -16.12
CA ARG A 16 -8.64 -4.48 -14.75
C ARG A 16 -8.68 -2.97 -14.51
N ILE A 17 -9.42 -2.57 -13.49
CA ILE A 17 -9.41 -1.21 -12.93
C ILE A 17 -8.41 -1.18 -11.77
N GLY A 18 -7.56 -0.16 -11.73
CA GLY A 18 -6.60 0.06 -10.65
C GLY A 18 -7.27 0.69 -9.43
N ASP A 19 -6.73 0.41 -8.23
CA ASP A 19 -7.25 0.95 -6.97
C ASP A 19 -6.86 2.42 -6.76
N TRP A 20 -5.56 2.72 -6.94
CA TRP A 20 -4.92 4.04 -6.81
C TRP A 20 -5.04 4.76 -5.45
N ALA A 21 -5.89 4.31 -4.53
CA ALA A 21 -6.11 4.99 -3.24
C ALA A 21 -4.81 5.20 -2.44
N THR A 22 -3.89 4.23 -2.44
CA THR A 22 -2.61 4.37 -1.75
C THR A 22 -1.72 5.45 -2.36
N HIS A 23 -1.78 5.66 -3.67
CA HIS A 23 -1.01 6.71 -4.36
C HIS A 23 -1.62 8.08 -4.09
N ASP A 24 -2.95 8.20 -4.10
CA ASP A 24 -3.62 9.47 -3.83
C ASP A 24 -3.37 9.94 -2.39
N ILE A 25 -3.40 9.02 -1.41
CA ILE A 25 -3.01 9.33 -0.02
C ILE A 25 -1.54 9.75 0.07
N GLU A 26 -0.67 9.11 -0.69
CA GLU A 26 0.75 9.42 -0.68
C GLU A 26 1.04 10.79 -1.29
N HIS A 27 0.33 11.19 -2.35
CA HIS A 27 0.51 12.51 -2.97
C HIS A 27 0.24 13.66 -1.99
N GLU A 28 -0.76 13.52 -1.12
CA GLU A 28 -1.01 14.50 -0.06
C GLU A 28 0.13 14.51 0.99
N LEU A 29 0.64 13.33 1.34
CA LEU A 29 1.71 13.17 2.31
C LEU A 29 3.03 13.80 1.81
N SER A 30 3.45 13.46 0.59
CA SER A 30 4.63 14.04 -0.05
C SER A 30 4.43 15.52 -0.39
N GLY A 31 3.21 15.94 -0.71
CA GLY A 31 2.87 17.35 -0.95
C GLY A 31 3.06 18.26 0.26
N ILE A 32 2.82 17.75 1.49
CA ILE A 32 3.00 18.54 2.72
C ILE A 32 4.41 18.40 3.30
N TYR A 33 4.94 17.17 3.34
CA TYR A 33 6.15 16.85 4.11
C TYR A 33 7.41 16.61 3.26
N ASP A 34 7.31 16.74 1.93
CA ASP A 34 8.42 16.59 0.97
C ASP A 34 9.21 15.29 1.15
N ILE A 35 8.49 14.18 1.38
CA ILE A 35 9.08 12.84 1.48
C ILE A 35 9.20 12.20 0.10
N ALA A 36 10.21 11.33 -0.06
CA ALA A 36 10.36 10.56 -1.29
C ALA A 36 9.14 9.65 -1.54
N HIS A 37 8.60 9.69 -2.76
CA HIS A 37 7.36 8.99 -3.14
C HIS A 37 7.31 7.51 -2.70
N GLY A 38 8.38 6.75 -3.00
CA GLY A 38 8.45 5.34 -2.62
C GLY A 38 8.51 5.10 -1.11
N ALA A 39 9.06 6.05 -0.34
CA ALA A 39 9.09 5.98 1.12
C ALA A 39 7.71 6.26 1.72
N GLY A 40 6.96 7.23 1.17
CA GLY A 40 5.56 7.45 1.54
C GLY A 40 4.70 6.23 1.26
N LEU A 41 4.84 5.63 0.06
CA LEU A 41 4.10 4.41 -0.30
C LEU A 41 4.42 3.22 0.63
N ALA A 42 5.68 3.07 1.09
CA ALA A 42 6.06 2.02 2.03
C ALA A 42 5.38 2.14 3.40
N ILE A 43 4.99 3.36 3.80
CA ILE A 43 4.20 3.62 5.01
C ILE A 43 2.72 3.31 4.76
N ILE A 44 2.17 3.82 3.65
CA ILE A 44 0.73 3.77 3.39
C ILE A 44 0.24 2.39 2.97
N PHE A 45 0.98 1.68 2.10
CA PHE A 45 0.51 0.40 1.52
C PHE A 45 0.14 -0.64 2.59
N PRO A 46 1.00 -0.99 3.56
CA PRO A 46 0.65 -1.98 4.58
C PRO A 46 -0.53 -1.56 5.46
N ALA A 47 -0.65 -0.26 5.78
CA ALA A 47 -1.76 0.27 6.56
C ALA A 47 -3.09 0.18 5.80
N TRP A 48 -3.09 0.58 4.52
CA TRP A 48 -4.23 0.43 3.63
C TRP A 48 -4.63 -1.04 3.46
N MET A 49 -3.68 -1.95 3.26
CA MET A 49 -3.96 -3.38 3.15
C MET A 49 -4.65 -3.92 4.41
N LYS A 50 -4.20 -3.53 5.60
CA LYS A 50 -4.86 -3.89 6.88
C LYS A 50 -6.29 -3.34 6.99
N TYR A 51 -6.59 -2.23 6.31
CA TYR A 51 -7.94 -1.67 6.27
C TYR A 51 -8.84 -2.42 5.29
N VAL A 52 -8.36 -2.74 4.08
CA VAL A 52 -9.21 -3.24 2.99
C VAL A 52 -9.23 -4.75 2.82
N TYR A 53 -8.34 -5.53 3.44
CA TYR A 53 -8.17 -6.95 3.09
C TYR A 53 -9.44 -7.79 3.20
N LYS A 54 -10.38 -7.40 4.07
CA LYS A 54 -11.67 -8.07 4.24
C LYS A 54 -12.58 -7.97 3.01
N HIS A 55 -12.35 -7.00 2.13
CA HIS A 55 -13.07 -6.89 0.86
C HIS A 55 -12.79 -8.09 -0.07
N ASP A 56 -11.58 -8.66 -0.01
CA ASP A 56 -11.21 -9.84 -0.81
C ASP A 56 -10.08 -10.65 -0.14
N VAL A 57 -10.41 -11.36 0.92
CA VAL A 57 -9.43 -12.15 1.71
C VAL A 57 -8.69 -13.17 0.84
N ASN A 58 -9.37 -13.77 -0.16
CA ASN A 58 -8.78 -14.75 -1.06
C ASN A 58 -7.62 -14.16 -1.86
N ARG A 59 -7.76 -12.92 -2.34
CA ARG A 59 -6.71 -12.22 -3.08
C ARG A 59 -5.49 -11.93 -2.21
N PHE A 60 -5.70 -11.56 -0.95
CA PHE A 60 -4.60 -11.33 -0.01
C PHE A 60 -3.91 -12.63 0.41
N ALA A 61 -4.65 -13.72 0.61
CA ALA A 61 -4.07 -15.04 0.85
C ALA A 61 -3.28 -15.55 -0.38
N GLN A 62 -3.79 -15.32 -1.59
CA GLN A 62 -3.08 -15.62 -2.84
C GLN A 62 -1.78 -14.81 -2.94
N PHE A 63 -1.81 -13.53 -2.60
CA PHE A 63 -0.62 -12.67 -2.56
C PHE A 63 0.43 -13.21 -1.58
N ALA A 64 0.02 -13.52 -0.35
CA ALA A 64 0.89 -14.10 0.67
C ALA A 64 1.60 -15.37 0.16
N ASN A 65 0.86 -16.28 -0.47
CA ASN A 65 1.41 -17.51 -1.01
C ASN A 65 2.31 -17.28 -2.23
N ARG A 66 1.83 -16.55 -3.24
CA ARG A 66 2.53 -16.44 -4.54
C ARG A 66 3.75 -15.53 -4.50
N VAL A 67 3.78 -14.55 -3.61
CA VAL A 67 4.85 -13.53 -3.55
C VAL A 67 5.84 -13.82 -2.41
N PHE A 68 5.35 -14.32 -1.27
CA PHE A 68 6.16 -14.54 -0.08
C PHE A 68 6.29 -16.02 0.33
N ASP A 69 5.76 -16.94 -0.47
CA ASP A 69 5.84 -18.40 -0.23
C ASP A 69 5.24 -18.83 1.12
N ILE A 70 4.19 -18.10 1.56
CA ILE A 70 3.46 -18.43 2.79
C ILE A 70 2.42 -19.52 2.47
N ASP A 71 2.49 -20.64 3.18
CA ASP A 71 1.52 -21.72 3.03
C ASP A 71 0.09 -21.27 3.35
N ILE A 72 -0.85 -21.66 2.48
CA ILE A 72 -2.26 -21.32 2.64
C ILE A 72 -2.86 -22.17 3.77
N ASN A 73 -3.31 -21.52 4.83
CA ASN A 73 -4.16 -22.16 5.81
C ASN A 73 -5.60 -22.22 5.28
N ILE A 74 -6.00 -23.38 4.76
CA ILE A 74 -7.35 -23.60 4.20
C ILE A 74 -8.48 -23.42 5.22
N ASN A 75 -8.16 -23.51 6.52
CA ASN A 75 -9.13 -23.32 7.60
C ASN A 75 -9.19 -21.86 8.07
N ASP A 76 -8.18 -21.06 7.73
CA ASP A 76 -8.07 -19.64 8.10
C ASP A 76 -7.30 -18.85 7.03
N LEU A 77 -8.03 -18.42 6.00
CA LEU A 77 -7.48 -17.60 4.93
C LEU A 77 -7.15 -16.18 5.42
N GLU A 78 -7.81 -15.71 6.48
CA GLU A 78 -7.58 -14.39 7.07
C GLU A 78 -6.21 -14.35 7.75
N GLU A 79 -5.83 -15.40 8.48
CA GLU A 79 -4.47 -15.58 9.02
C GLU A 79 -3.43 -15.51 7.90
N THR A 80 -3.65 -16.23 6.80
CA THR A 80 -2.73 -16.26 5.65
C THR A 80 -2.59 -14.86 5.03
N ALA A 81 -3.70 -14.14 4.85
CA ALA A 81 -3.72 -12.78 4.33
C ALA A 81 -2.94 -11.81 5.23
N LEU A 82 -3.17 -11.84 6.55
CA LEU A 82 -2.49 -10.98 7.52
C LEU A 82 -0.98 -11.24 7.56
N ARG A 83 -0.56 -12.51 7.51
CA ARG A 83 0.87 -12.89 7.40
C ARG A 83 1.51 -12.35 6.12
N GLY A 84 0.78 -12.32 5.00
CA GLY A 84 1.25 -11.70 3.76
C GLY A 84 1.45 -10.19 3.88
N ILE A 85 0.54 -9.50 4.55
CA ILE A 85 0.66 -8.05 4.81
C ILE A 85 1.87 -7.77 5.72
N GLU A 86 2.04 -8.56 6.77
CA GLU A 86 3.21 -8.47 7.67
C GLU A 86 4.52 -8.75 6.91
N ALA A 87 4.54 -9.75 6.02
CA ALA A 87 5.71 -10.05 5.20
C ALA A 87 6.11 -8.88 4.27
N LEU A 88 5.13 -8.17 3.70
CA LEU A 88 5.40 -6.97 2.91
C LEU A 88 5.99 -5.84 3.76
N GLU A 89 5.42 -5.60 4.94
CA GLU A 89 5.91 -4.59 5.88
C GLU A 89 7.35 -4.90 6.35
N ASN A 90 7.62 -6.18 6.63
CA ASN A 90 8.95 -6.66 6.98
C ASN A 90 9.93 -6.54 5.82
N PHE A 91 9.48 -6.76 4.58
CA PHE A 91 10.29 -6.54 3.39
C PHE A 91 10.72 -5.07 3.27
N PHE A 92 9.80 -4.12 3.42
CA PHE A 92 10.13 -2.69 3.41
C PHE A 92 11.11 -2.32 4.52
N THR A 93 10.87 -2.80 5.74
CA THR A 93 11.78 -2.58 6.86
C THR A 93 13.17 -3.16 6.59
N LYS A 94 13.26 -4.35 5.98
CA LYS A 94 14.53 -5.02 5.64
C LYS A 94 15.35 -4.25 4.61
N ILE A 95 14.71 -3.52 3.71
CA ILE A 95 15.38 -2.65 2.73
C ILE A 95 15.49 -1.20 3.20
N GLU A 96 15.35 -0.97 4.52
CA GLU A 96 15.53 0.32 5.19
C GLU A 96 14.53 1.40 4.77
N LEU A 97 13.35 1.01 4.27
CA LEU A 97 12.25 1.94 4.02
C LEU A 97 11.42 2.17 5.30
N PRO A 98 10.89 3.38 5.50
CA PRO A 98 9.99 3.66 6.61
C PRO A 98 8.65 2.95 6.42
N THR A 99 8.08 2.42 7.50
CA THR A 99 6.77 1.76 7.52
C THR A 99 5.79 2.44 8.48
N ARG A 100 6.21 3.53 9.13
CA ARG A 100 5.41 4.35 10.05
C ARG A 100 5.70 5.82 9.80
N LEU A 101 4.70 6.67 9.99
CA LEU A 101 4.85 8.13 9.95
C LEU A 101 5.90 8.63 10.96
N SER A 102 5.97 7.98 12.14
CA SER A 102 6.97 8.31 13.16
C SER A 102 8.41 8.07 12.73
N HIS A 103 8.68 7.17 11.77
CA HIS A 103 10.04 6.94 11.26
C HIS A 103 10.56 8.13 10.43
N VAL A 104 9.66 8.97 9.92
CA VAL A 104 9.97 10.17 9.14
C VAL A 104 9.59 11.46 9.87
N ASN A 105 9.37 11.38 11.18
CA ASN A 105 8.99 12.51 12.04
C ASN A 105 7.72 13.25 11.59
N ILE A 106 6.78 12.53 10.96
CA ILE A 106 5.48 13.08 10.61
C ILE A 106 4.52 12.86 11.77
N ASP A 107 3.91 13.95 12.21
CA ASP A 107 2.88 13.96 13.25
C ASP A 107 1.46 13.93 12.66
N GLU A 108 0.45 13.94 13.54
CA GLU A 108 -0.95 13.84 13.14
C GLU A 108 -1.59 15.19 12.78
N ASN A 109 -0.84 16.30 12.82
CA ASN A 109 -1.40 17.66 12.77
C ASN A 109 -2.11 17.98 11.44
N HIS A 110 -1.68 17.36 10.35
CA HIS A 110 -2.20 17.65 9.00
C HIS A 110 -3.12 16.56 8.43
N ILE A 111 -3.49 15.53 9.19
CA ILE A 111 -4.34 14.42 8.69
C ILE A 111 -5.70 14.92 8.20
N ASP A 112 -6.33 15.83 8.95
CA ASP A 112 -7.61 16.43 8.58
C ASP A 112 -7.51 17.32 7.34
N GLU A 113 -6.36 17.94 7.11
CA GLU A 113 -6.11 18.77 5.93
C GLU A 113 -5.91 17.89 4.68
N MET A 114 -5.04 16.88 4.78
CA MET A 114 -4.75 15.92 3.71
C MET A 114 -6.01 15.18 3.27
N SER A 115 -6.82 14.70 4.22
CA SER A 115 -8.05 13.97 3.88
C SER A 115 -9.07 14.84 3.13
N LYS A 116 -9.21 16.12 3.50
CA LYS A 116 -10.11 17.06 2.79
C LYS A 116 -9.62 17.37 1.38
N LYS A 117 -8.31 17.60 1.21
CA LYS A 117 -7.72 17.86 -0.11
C LYS A 117 -7.89 16.67 -1.04
N LEU A 118 -7.58 15.47 -0.57
CA LEU A 118 -7.73 14.23 -1.33
C LEU A 118 -9.16 14.06 -1.87
N VAL A 119 -10.17 14.18 -1.00
CA VAL A 119 -11.56 14.01 -1.40
C VAL A 119 -12.01 15.09 -2.38
N ALA A 120 -11.58 16.34 -2.18
CA ALA A 120 -11.90 17.44 -3.09
C ALA A 120 -11.30 17.25 -4.50
N HIS A 121 -10.17 16.54 -4.61
CA HIS A 121 -9.56 16.20 -5.90
C HIS A 121 -10.27 15.04 -6.63
N CYS A 122 -10.99 14.17 -5.90
CA CYS A 122 -11.75 13.05 -6.47
C CYS A 122 -13.08 13.47 -7.14
N ASP A 123 -13.59 14.68 -6.90
CA ASP A 123 -14.85 15.19 -7.49
C ASP A 123 -14.74 15.57 -8.99
N HIS A 124 -13.64 15.21 -9.66
CA HIS A 124 -13.36 15.51 -11.06
C HIS A 124 -13.19 14.26 -11.96
N VAL A 125 -13.63 13.08 -11.50
CA VAL A 125 -13.65 11.83 -12.29
C VAL A 125 -15.07 11.46 -12.72
#